data_AF-A0A926ZU17-F1
#
_entry.id   AF-A0A926ZU17-F1
#
_cell.length_a   1.000
_cell.length_b   1.000
_cell.length_c   1.000
_cell.angle_alpha   90.00
_cell.angle_beta   90.00
_cell.angle_gamma   90.00
#
_symmetry.space_group_name_H-M   'P 1'
#
loop_
_entity.id
_entity.type
_entity.pdbx_description
1 polymer ?
#
loop_
_entity_poly.entity_id
_entity_poly.type
_entity_poly.pdbx_seq_one_letter_code
_entity_poly.pdbx_strand_id
1 'polypeptide(L)'
;MSTQPLNRQYTLSSGDSLDLIAHQLLGDQSNWRELADINDIDIFEQLPIGQSIQIPTQEQVGELVAQAQAQIQQTVTSTLESVTQQLNLSGIKQPEAAGEYNLISWIL
;
A
#
# COMPACT_ATOMS: atom_id res chain seq x y z
N MET A 1 -7.28 7.39 -24.53
CA MET A 1 -7.78 7.29 -23.15
C MET A 1 -7.53 8.62 -22.49
N SER A 2 -8.56 9.46 -22.34
CA SER A 2 -8.42 10.79 -21.75
C SER A 2 -8.28 10.62 -20.23
N THR A 3 -7.10 10.89 -19.69
CA THR A 3 -6.85 10.93 -18.24
C THR A 3 -7.58 12.14 -17.66
N GLN A 4 -8.84 11.96 -17.27
CA GLN A 4 -9.55 12.93 -16.45
C GLN A 4 -8.79 13.11 -15.14
N PRO A 5 -8.60 14.34 -14.63
CA PRO A 5 -7.85 14.56 -13.40
C PRO A 5 -8.43 13.73 -12.26
N LEU A 6 -7.53 13.04 -11.56
CA LEU A 6 -7.75 12.05 -10.49
C LEU A 6 -8.24 12.69 -9.18
N ASN A 7 -9.21 13.59 -9.25
CA ASN A 7 -9.77 14.28 -8.10
C ASN A 7 -11.07 14.96 -8.53
N ARG A 8 -12.20 14.43 -8.04
CA ARG A 8 -13.49 15.09 -8.24
C ARG A 8 -13.53 16.28 -7.28
N GLN A 9 -13.62 17.49 -7.82
CA GLN A 9 -13.90 18.68 -7.02
C GLN A 9 -15.40 18.78 -6.79
N TYR A 10 -15.79 19.15 -5.57
CA TYR A 10 -17.17 19.41 -5.18
C TYR A 10 -17.27 20.77 -4.50
N THR A 11 -18.20 21.61 -4.95
CA THR A 11 -18.43 22.91 -4.34
C THR A 11 -19.49 22.79 -3.25
N LEU A 12 -19.09 23.15 -2.02
CA LEU A 12 -19.99 23.17 -0.87
C LEU A 12 -21.17 24.12 -1.12
N SER A 13 -22.36 23.61 -0.85
CA SER A 13 -23.64 24.30 -0.97
C SER A 13 -24.28 24.52 0.40
N SER A 14 -25.24 25.45 0.46
CA SER A 14 -25.96 25.71 1.71
C SER A 14 -26.74 24.49 2.15
N GLY A 15 -26.54 24.06 3.40
CA GLY A 15 -27.20 22.88 3.98
C GLY A 15 -26.42 21.58 3.80
N ASP A 16 -25.24 21.63 3.18
CA ASP A 16 -24.34 20.49 3.13
C ASP A 16 -23.72 20.17 4.49
N SER A 17 -23.43 18.89 4.68
CA SER A 17 -22.63 18.38 5.79
C SER A 17 -21.68 17.30 5.28
N LEU A 18 -20.53 17.12 5.95
CA LEU A 18 -19.48 16.20 5.50
C LEU A 18 -19.95 14.74 5.45
N ASP A 19 -20.84 14.34 6.36
CA ASP A 19 -21.47 13.02 6.41
C ASP A 19 -22.44 12.80 5.23
N LEU A 20 -23.24 13.81 4.86
CA LEU A 20 -24.11 13.73 3.69
C LEU A 20 -23.30 13.65 2.40
N ILE A 21 -22.25 14.45 2.27
CA ILE A 21 -21.35 14.42 1.12
C ILE A 21 -20.63 13.07 1.05
N ALA A 22 -20.12 12.56 2.16
CA ALA A 22 -19.46 11.26 2.23
C ALA A 22 -20.42 10.13 1.84
N HIS A 23 -21.64 10.14 2.36
CA HIS A 23 -22.67 9.16 1.98
C HIS A 23 -22.99 9.23 0.48
N GLN A 24 -23.20 10.43 -0.07
CA GLN A 24 -23.60 10.62 -1.47
C GLN A 24 -22.49 10.34 -2.47
N LEU A 25 -21.26 10.74 -2.17
CA LEU A 25 -20.15 10.72 -3.13
C LEU A 25 -19.18 9.56 -2.90
N LEU A 26 -19.03 9.10 -1.64
CA LEU A 26 -18.14 8.00 -1.26
C LEU A 26 -18.90 6.70 -0.97
N GLY A 27 -20.23 6.77 -0.82
CA GLY A 27 -21.10 5.62 -0.55
C GLY A 27 -21.16 5.19 0.92
N ASP A 28 -20.34 5.82 1.79
CA ASP A 28 -20.34 5.57 3.22
C ASP A 28 -20.15 6.89 3.98
N GLN A 29 -21.13 7.20 4.84
CA GLN A 29 -21.10 8.36 5.72
C GLN A 29 -19.89 8.36 6.65
N SER A 30 -19.35 7.19 7.02
CA SER A 30 -18.25 7.07 7.99
C SER A 30 -16.95 7.74 7.53
N ASN A 31 -16.82 7.95 6.21
CA ASN A 31 -15.67 8.60 5.56
C ASN A 31 -15.64 10.13 5.73
N TRP A 32 -16.59 10.73 6.45
CA TRP A 32 -16.62 12.18 6.66
C TRP A 32 -15.34 12.72 7.33
N ARG A 33 -14.69 11.92 8.19
CA ARG A 33 -13.43 12.30 8.87
C ARG A 33 -12.29 12.43 7.88
N GLU A 34 -12.13 11.43 7.03
CA GLU A 34 -11.08 11.40 6.01
C GLU A 34 -11.32 12.51 4.97
N LEU A 35 -12.58 12.80 4.67
CA LEU A 35 -12.94 13.95 3.86
C LEU A 35 -12.55 15.29 4.52
N ALA A 36 -12.70 15.43 5.85
CA ALA A 36 -12.25 16.61 6.58
C ALA A 36 -10.73 16.73 6.56
N ASP A 37 -10.03 15.64 6.87
CA ASP A 37 -8.56 15.59 6.96
C ASP A 37 -7.89 15.94 5.63
N ILE A 38 -8.39 15.40 4.51
CA ILE A 38 -7.83 15.67 3.16
C ILE A 38 -7.99 17.14 2.75
N ASN A 39 -9.01 17.82 3.30
CA ASN A 39 -9.35 19.19 2.93
C ASN A 39 -8.99 20.22 4.01
N ASP A 40 -8.28 19.81 5.06
CA ASP A 40 -7.93 20.65 6.22
C ASP A 40 -9.14 21.39 6.80
N ILE A 41 -10.30 20.73 6.86
CA ILE A 41 -11.55 21.33 7.34
C ILE A 41 -11.62 21.23 8.86
N ASP A 42 -11.76 22.37 9.53
CA ASP A 42 -12.11 22.40 10.95
C ASP A 42 -13.58 21.99 11.14
N ILE A 43 -13.77 20.83 11.75
CA ILE A 43 -15.08 20.21 11.99
C ILE A 43 -15.86 20.89 13.12
N PHE A 44 -15.21 21.76 13.91
CA PHE A 44 -15.84 22.56 14.94
C PHE A 44 -16.38 23.89 14.41
N GLU A 45 -15.97 24.28 13.21
CA GLU A 45 -16.44 25.48 12.53
C GLU A 45 -17.57 25.18 11.53
N GLN A 46 -18.23 26.24 11.07
CA GLN A 46 -19.20 26.12 9.98
C GLN A 46 -18.49 25.88 8.66
N LEU A 47 -19.02 24.94 7.88
CA LEU A 47 -18.51 24.65 6.54
C LEU A 47 -18.59 25.90 5.65
N PRO A 48 -17.47 26.30 5.01
CA PRO A 48 -17.44 27.48 4.15
C PRO A 48 -18.20 27.21 2.85
N ILE A 49 -19.42 27.75 2.76
CA ILE A 49 -20.26 27.64 1.55
C ILE A 49 -19.52 28.26 0.35
N GLY A 50 -19.59 27.59 -0.80
CA GLY A 50 -18.93 28.01 -2.04
C GLY A 50 -17.47 27.55 -2.14
N GLN A 51 -16.91 26.93 -1.11
CA GLN A 51 -15.57 26.35 -1.17
C GLN A 51 -15.56 25.05 -1.96
N SER A 52 -14.54 24.87 -2.81
CA SER A 52 -14.29 23.61 -3.52
C SER A 52 -13.48 22.67 -2.62
N ILE A 53 -14.01 21.48 -2.39
CA ILE A 53 -13.37 20.41 -1.64
C ILE A 53 -13.00 19.26 -2.58
N GLN A 54 -11.92 18.57 -2.24
CA GLN A 54 -11.45 17.38 -2.92
C GLN A 54 -12.23 16.16 -2.40
N ILE A 55 -12.80 15.41 -3.33
CA ILE A 55 -13.47 14.14 -3.05
C ILE A 55 -12.57 12.99 -3.52
N PRO A 56 -12.03 12.17 -2.60
CA PRO A 56 -11.27 10.99 -2.98
C PRO A 56 -12.19 9.99 -3.69
N THR A 57 -11.75 9.35 -4.77
CA THR A 57 -12.55 8.27 -5.39
C THR A 57 -12.13 6.92 -4.84
N GLN A 58 -13.07 5.97 -4.69
CA GLN A 58 -12.73 4.60 -4.31
C GLN A 58 -11.73 3.94 -5.28
N GLU A 59 -11.80 4.32 -6.55
CA GLU A 59 -10.86 3.86 -7.58
C GLU A 59 -9.43 4.35 -7.30
N GLN A 60 -9.25 5.61 -6.90
CA GLN A 60 -7.95 6.13 -6.47
C GLN A 60 -7.43 5.44 -5.22
N VAL A 61 -8.30 5.20 -4.23
CA VAL A 61 -7.91 4.48 -3.01
C VAL A 61 -7.46 3.06 -3.38
N GLY A 62 -8.18 2.38 -4.26
CA GLY A 62 -7.80 1.07 -4.78
C GLY A 62 -6.46 1.08 -5.53
N GLU A 63 -6.23 2.07 -6.38
CA GLU A 63 -4.97 2.24 -7.12
C GLU A 63 -3.79 2.55 -6.19
N LEU A 64 -3.95 3.43 -5.21
CA LEU A 64 -2.92 3.77 -4.23
C LEU A 64 -2.57 2.57 -3.35
N VAL A 65 -3.57 1.80 -2.93
CA VAL A 65 -3.38 0.56 -2.17
C VAL A 65 -2.66 -0.49 -3.03
N ALA A 66 -3.04 -0.65 -4.30
CA ALA A 66 -2.37 -1.57 -5.21
C ALA A 66 -0.91 -1.18 -5.47
N GLN A 67 -0.64 0.11 -5.67
CA GLN A 67 0.72 0.63 -5.84
C GLN A 67 1.56 0.43 -4.57
N ALA A 68 1.01 0.73 -3.40
CA ALA A 68 1.69 0.52 -2.11
C ALA A 68 2.01 -0.97 -1.88
N GLN A 69 1.07 -1.87 -2.17
CA GLN A 69 1.30 -3.32 -2.07
C GLN A 69 2.37 -3.80 -3.04
N ALA A 70 2.39 -3.30 -4.28
CA ALA A 70 3.43 -3.64 -5.26
C ALA A 70 4.83 -3.20 -4.79
N GLN A 71 4.95 -2.00 -4.22
CA GLN A 71 6.22 -1.52 -3.66
C GLN A 71 6.68 -2.34 -2.46
N ILE A 72 5.76 -2.72 -1.56
CA ILE A 72 6.07 -3.59 -0.42
C ILE A 72 6.55 -4.96 -0.92
N GLN A 73 5.88 -5.56 -1.90
CA GLN A 73 6.29 -6.85 -2.46
C GLN A 73 7.66 -6.78 -3.15
N GLN A 74 7.93 -5.70 -3.88
CA GLN A 74 9.23 -5.49 -4.51
C GLN A 74 10.35 -5.38 -3.46
N THR A 75 10.09 -4.64 -2.38
CA THR A 75 11.06 -4.45 -1.29
C THR A 75 11.31 -5.74 -0.52
N VAL A 76 10.27 -6.53 -0.25
CA VAL A 76 10.39 -7.84 0.39
C VAL A 76 11.18 -8.80 -0.50
N THR A 77 10.87 -8.85 -1.80
CA THR A 77 11.53 -9.74 -2.76
C THR A 77 13.01 -9.39 -2.92
N SER A 78 13.34 -8.11 -3.10
CA SER A 78 14.74 -7.67 -3.23
C SER A 78 15.54 -7.90 -1.96
N THR A 79 14.91 -7.74 -0.78
CA THR A 79 15.56 -8.01 0.50
C THR A 79 15.84 -9.51 0.65
N LEU A 80 14.87 -10.39 0.34
CA LEU A 80 15.07 -11.84 0.37
C LEU A 80 16.17 -12.30 -0.60
N GLU A 81 16.22 -11.71 -1.80
CA GLU A 81 17.24 -12.02 -2.78
C GLU A 81 18.63 -11.59 -2.29
N SER A 82 18.76 -10.39 -1.72
CA SER A 82 20.02 -9.90 -1.15
C SER A 82 20.50 -10.73 0.04
N VAL A 83 19.61 -11.16 0.92
CA VAL A 83 19.94 -12.03 2.07
C VAL A 83 20.40 -13.41 1.58
N THR A 84 19.74 -13.96 0.55
CA THR A 84 20.12 -15.25 -0.05
C THR A 84 21.50 -15.16 -0.70
N GLN A 85 21.79 -14.08 -1.43
CA GLN A 85 23.11 -13.84 -2.04
C GLN A 85 24.20 -13.63 -0.98
N GLN A 86 23.90 -12.94 0.13
CA GLN A 86 24.83 -12.74 1.24
C GLN A 86 25.16 -14.06 1.96
N LEU A 87 24.17 -14.95 2.16
CA LEU A 87 24.37 -16.27 2.77
C LEU A 87 25.13 -17.24 1.84
N ASN A 88 24.96 -17.13 0.52
CA ASN A 88 25.67 -17.96 -0.47
C ASN A 88 27.15 -17.57 -0.62
N LEU A 89 27.57 -16.41 -0.11
CA LEU A 89 28.98 -16.01 -0.01
C LEU A 89 29.66 -16.44 1.30
N SER A 90 28.90 -16.89 2.30
CA SER A 90 29.42 -17.42 3.56
C SER A 90 29.47 -18.95 3.57
N GLY A 91 30.38 -19.52 2.77
CA GLY A 91 31.14 -20.69 3.18
C GLY A 91 30.42 -22.02 3.37
N ILE A 92 29.80 -22.58 2.32
CA ILE A 92 29.90 -24.02 2.11
C ILE A 92 31.02 -24.25 1.09
N LYS A 93 32.27 -24.27 1.57
CA LYS A 93 33.27 -25.06 0.85
C LYS A 93 32.77 -26.49 0.92
N GLN A 94 32.24 -26.98 -0.20
CA GLN A 94 32.03 -28.40 -0.42
C GLN A 94 33.31 -29.11 0.03
N PRO A 95 33.26 -30.07 0.98
CA PRO A 95 34.45 -30.85 1.28
C PRO A 95 34.81 -31.65 0.03
N GLU A 96 35.80 -31.14 -0.72
CA GLU A 96 36.48 -31.84 -1.79
C GLU A 96 37.37 -32.93 -1.16
N ALA A 97 36.71 -33.99 -0.69
CA ALA A 97 37.36 -35.23 -0.31
C ALA A 97 36.30 -36.34 -0.23
N ALA A 98 35.79 -36.77 -1.39
CA ALA A 98 35.40 -38.17 -1.53
C ALA A 98 36.69 -39.01 -1.55
N GLY A 99 37.39 -39.05 -0.42
CA GLY A 99 38.39 -40.07 -0.15
C GLY A 99 37.69 -41.42 -0.18
N GLU A 100 38.24 -42.34 -0.95
CA GLU A 100 37.76 -43.70 -1.14
C GLU A 100 37.21 -44.31 0.15
N TYR A 101 35.92 -44.63 0.17
CA TYR A 101 35.35 -45.46 1.23
C TYR A 101 35.95 -46.85 1.10
N ASN A 102 37.07 -47.11 1.79
CA ASN A 102 37.54 -48.47 2.02
C ASN A 102 36.49 -49.16 2.89
N LEU A 103 35.70 -50.03 2.25
CA LEU A 103 34.73 -50.92 2.86
C LEU A 103 35.44 -51.78 3.90
N ILE A 104 35.41 -51.38 5.17
CA ILE A 104 35.83 -52.26 6.25
C ILE A 104 34.78 -53.36 6.35
N SER A 105 35.15 -54.53 5.82
CA SER A 105 34.41 -55.78 5.90
C SER A 105 34.24 -56.15 7.37
N TRP A 106 33.00 -56.13 7.88
CA TRP A 106 32.69 -56.69 9.19
C TRP A 106 32.54 -58.20 9.03
N ILE A 107 33.63 -58.93 9.27
CA ILE A 107 33.56 -60.33 9.66
C ILE A 107 33.58 -60.36 11.18
N LEU A 108 32.48 -60.82 11.79
CA LEU A 108 32.52 -61.73 12.93
C LEU A 108 31.36 -62.72 12.83
#